data_AF-A0A5R8Z051-F1
#
_entry.id   AF-A0A5R8Z051-F1
#
_cell.length_a   1.000
_cell.length_b   1.000
_cell.length_c   1.000
_cell.angle_alpha   90.00
_cell.angle_beta   90.00
_cell.angle_gamma   90.00
#
_symmetry.space_group_name_H-M   'P 1'
#
loop_
_entity.id
_entity.type
_entity.pdbx_description
1 polymer ?
#
loop_
_entity_poly.entity_id
_entity_poly.type
_entity_poly.pdbx_seq_one_letter_code
_entity_poly.pdbx_strand_id
1 'polypeptide(L)'
;MLNQTVFYLVDPHERPPYGRVADNLWGTEANIDSDGDSRTPDDTQWTELSLILRDGVDEAQIHIDPISDRPLILKIRSFDADLVERTARFLSEYTKGKIELIEPNLRF
;
A
#
# COMPACT_ATOMS: atom_id res chain seq x y z
N MET A 1 -18.35 13.06 6.69
CA MET A 1 -17.06 12.41 6.90
C MET A 1 -16.81 11.57 5.67
N LEU A 2 -15.70 11.78 4.96
CA LEU A 2 -15.31 10.89 3.87
C LEU A 2 -14.87 9.57 4.51
N ASN A 3 -15.41 8.44 4.04
CA ASN A 3 -14.96 7.13 4.50
C ASN A 3 -13.84 6.67 3.56
N GLN A 4 -12.75 6.15 4.13
CA GLN A 4 -11.70 5.53 3.35
C GLN A 4 -12.11 4.12 2.92
N THR A 5 -11.68 3.74 1.72
CA THR A 5 -11.65 2.34 1.28
C THR A 5 -10.44 1.67 1.92
N VAL A 6 -10.60 0.43 2.39
CA VAL A 6 -9.55 -0.29 3.12
C VAL A 6 -9.55 -1.76 2.70
N PHE A 7 -8.40 -2.25 2.23
CA PHE A 7 -8.11 -3.68 2.03
C PHE A 7 -6.99 -4.13 2.97
N TYR A 8 -6.90 -5.43 3.22
CA TYR A 8 -5.83 -6.01 4.01
C TYR A 8 -5.08 -7.05 3.19
N LEU A 9 -3.75 -6.95 3.18
CA LEU A 9 -2.86 -7.93 2.58
C LEU A 9 -2.24 -8.78 3.70
N VAL A 10 -2.57 -10.06 3.69
CA VAL A 10 -2.15 -11.03 4.70
C VAL A 10 -0.97 -11.85 4.20
N ASP A 11 0.03 -11.99 5.06
CA ASP A 11 1.23 -12.81 4.87
C ASP A 11 1.99 -12.53 3.56
N PRO A 12 2.27 -11.24 3.22
CA PRO A 12 3.07 -10.94 2.04
C PRO A 12 4.51 -11.43 2.24
N HIS A 13 5.10 -12.02 1.19
CA HIS A 13 6.54 -12.26 1.13
C HIS A 13 7.30 -10.94 0.87
N GLU A 14 8.49 -11.02 0.27
CA GLU A 14 9.28 -9.85 -0.13
C GLU A 14 8.43 -8.87 -0.96
N ARG A 15 8.44 -7.61 -0.53
CA ARG A 15 7.68 -6.54 -1.16
C ARG A 15 8.50 -5.91 -2.27
N PRO A 16 7.84 -5.33 -3.28
CA PRO A 16 8.60 -4.64 -4.33
C PRO A 16 9.35 -3.44 -3.74
N PRO A 17 10.46 -3.00 -4.36
CA PRO A 17 10.97 -1.65 -4.16
C PRO A 17 9.82 -0.65 -4.20
N TYR A 18 9.74 0.28 -3.24
CA TYR A 18 8.53 1.08 -3.04
C TYR A 18 8.14 1.90 -4.29
N GLY A 19 9.14 2.35 -5.08
CA GLY A 19 8.92 3.07 -6.33
C GLY A 19 8.08 2.29 -7.34
N ARG A 20 8.15 0.95 -7.34
CA ARG A 20 7.35 0.10 -8.24
C ARG A 20 5.86 0.14 -7.91
N VAL A 21 5.49 0.48 -6.67
CA VAL A 21 4.09 0.73 -6.30
C VAL A 21 3.61 2.02 -6.96
N ALA A 22 4.41 3.08 -6.92
CA ALA A 22 4.11 4.34 -7.61
C ALA A 22 4.04 4.14 -9.13
N ASP A 23 5.00 3.41 -9.72
CA ASP A 23 5.01 3.08 -11.16
C ASP A 23 3.70 2.42 -11.59
N ASN A 24 3.19 1.47 -10.80
CA ASN A 24 1.95 0.76 -11.08
C ASN A 24 0.71 1.68 -10.98
N LEU A 25 0.74 2.69 -10.10
CA LEU A 25 -0.38 3.60 -9.88
C LEU A 25 -0.41 4.75 -10.87
N TRP A 26 0.73 5.34 -11.18
CA TRP A 26 0.80 6.61 -11.91
C TRP A 26 1.83 6.63 -13.05
N GLY A 27 2.60 5.56 -13.24
CA GLY A 27 3.66 5.46 -14.25
C GLY A 27 5.05 5.83 -13.72
N THR A 28 6.09 5.50 -14.48
CA THR A 28 7.50 5.55 -14.02
C THR A 28 8.06 6.95 -13.81
N GLU A 29 7.44 7.97 -14.42
CA GLU A 29 7.85 9.37 -14.32
C GLU A 29 6.93 10.16 -13.39
N ALA A 30 6.11 9.47 -12.58
CA ALA A 30 5.17 10.13 -11.68
C ALA A 30 5.94 10.94 -10.62
N ASN A 31 5.56 12.21 -10.50
CA ASN A 31 6.09 13.11 -9.49
C ASN A 31 5.39 12.85 -8.15
N ILE A 32 6.04 12.05 -7.30
CA ILE A 32 5.49 11.59 -6.04
C ILE A 32 6.28 12.11 -4.85
N ASP A 33 5.59 12.27 -3.72
CA ASP A 33 6.21 12.28 -2.39
C ASP A 33 5.99 10.90 -1.76
N SER A 34 7.03 10.36 -1.10
CA SER A 34 6.98 9.07 -0.42
C SER A 34 7.48 9.17 1.02
N ASP A 35 6.90 8.38 1.92
CA ASP A 35 7.36 8.18 3.30
C ASP A 35 7.19 6.71 3.71
N GLY A 36 7.83 6.29 4.80
CA GLY A 36 7.76 4.92 5.32
C GLY A 36 9.07 4.43 5.93
N ASP A 37 9.20 3.10 6.08
CA ASP A 37 10.33 2.46 6.77
C ASP A 37 11.35 1.76 5.84
N SER A 38 11.26 2.04 4.53
CA SER A 38 12.22 1.54 3.53
C SER A 38 13.63 2.07 3.82
N ARG A 39 14.60 1.17 4.03
CA ARG A 39 16.00 1.56 4.36
C ARG A 39 16.79 2.06 3.16
N THR A 40 16.42 1.57 1.97
CA THR A 40 16.98 1.94 0.67
C THR A 40 15.85 1.97 -0.36
N PRO A 41 16.05 2.57 -1.55
CA PRO A 41 15.06 2.50 -2.63
C PRO A 41 14.69 1.07 -3.06
N ASP A 42 15.64 0.14 -2.96
CA ASP A 42 15.47 -1.27 -3.33
C ASP A 42 15.10 -2.18 -2.14
N ASP A 43 14.78 -1.62 -0.98
CA ASP A 43 14.43 -2.42 0.19
C ASP A 43 13.18 -3.25 -0.10
N THR A 44 13.28 -4.56 0.10
CA THR A 44 12.15 -5.47 -0.06
C THR A 44 11.51 -5.82 1.29
N GLN A 45 11.98 -5.21 2.38
CA GLN A 45 11.63 -5.50 3.77
C GLN A 45 10.85 -4.38 4.50
N TRP A 46 10.39 -3.35 3.80
CA TRP A 46 9.54 -2.29 4.36
C TRP A 46 8.19 -2.82 4.85
N THR A 47 7.66 -2.30 5.94
CA THR A 47 6.31 -2.64 6.43
C THR A 47 5.35 -1.47 6.36
N GLU A 48 5.87 -0.27 6.15
CA GLU A 48 5.12 0.98 6.06
C GLU A 48 5.48 1.72 4.76
N LEU A 49 4.46 2.23 4.07
CA LEU A 49 4.63 3.03 2.86
C LEU A 49 3.48 4.02 2.71
N SER A 50 3.80 5.30 2.56
CA SER A 50 2.87 6.34 2.11
C SER A 50 3.35 6.89 0.77
N LEU A 51 2.43 7.05 -0.19
CA LEU A 51 2.70 7.68 -1.48
C LEU A 51 1.63 8.72 -1.80
N ILE A 52 2.05 9.88 -2.27
CA ILE A 52 1.19 11.00 -2.67
C ILE A 52 1.62 11.45 -4.06
N LEU A 53 0.70 11.52 -5.02
CA LEU A 53 0.94 12.15 -6.32
C LEU A 53 0.86 13.68 -6.17
N ARG A 54 1.96 14.38 -6.48
CA ARG A 54 2.05 15.84 -6.31
C ARG A 54 1.28 16.61 -7.38
N ASP A 55 1.19 16.04 -8.57
CA ASP A 55 0.59 16.68 -9.73
C ASP A 55 -0.83 16.15 -9.94
N GLY A 56 -1.84 16.91 -9.50
CA GLY A 56 -3.26 16.56 -9.64
C GLY A 56 -4.20 17.62 -9.06
N VAL A 57 -5.47 17.64 -9.51
CA VAL A 57 -6.52 18.50 -8.93
C VAL A 57 -7.03 17.94 -7.61
N ASP A 58 -6.94 16.62 -7.45
CA ASP A 58 -7.27 15.87 -6.26
C ASP A 58 -5.99 15.13 -5.81
N GLU A 59 -5.47 15.43 -4.62
CA GLU A 59 -4.26 14.84 -4.05
C GLU A 59 -4.42 13.31 -3.88
N ALA A 60 -4.09 12.56 -4.93
CA ALA A 60 -4.18 11.11 -4.96
C ALA A 60 -3.12 10.51 -4.04
N GLN A 61 -3.55 9.84 -2.97
CA GLN A 61 -2.67 9.27 -1.95
C GLN A 61 -3.04 7.84 -1.61
N ILE A 62 -2.05 7.03 -1.24
CA ILE A 62 -2.23 5.67 -0.74
C ILE A 62 -1.33 5.47 0.48
N HIS A 63 -1.87 4.82 1.50
CA HIS A 63 -1.13 4.44 2.71
C HIS A 63 -1.18 2.94 2.91
N ILE A 64 -0.05 2.39 3.33
CA ILE A 64 0.15 1.00 3.67
C ILE A 64 0.79 0.98 5.05
N ASP A 65 0.06 0.51 6.05
CA ASP A 65 0.51 0.47 7.44
C ASP A 65 0.48 -0.97 7.95
N PRO A 66 1.44 -1.44 8.77
CA PRO A 66 1.35 -2.74 9.41
C PRO A 66 0.30 -2.71 10.53
N ILE A 67 -0.51 -3.76 10.63
CA ILE A 67 -1.46 -3.95 11.75
C ILE A 67 -1.20 -5.23 12.55
N SER A 68 -0.31 -6.09 12.06
CA SER A 68 0.22 -7.27 12.75
C SER A 68 1.58 -7.60 12.13
N ASP A 69 2.52 -8.06 12.94
CA ASP A 69 3.86 -8.45 12.47
C ASP A 69 3.99 -9.97 12.24
N ARG A 70 3.14 -10.79 12.87
CA ARG A 70 3.21 -12.27 12.80
C ARG A 70 1.82 -12.92 12.83
N PRO A 71 1.26 -13.31 11.67
CA PRO A 71 1.77 -13.02 10.32
C PRO A 71 1.77 -11.51 10.04
N LEU A 72 2.61 -11.06 9.10
CA LEU A 72 2.58 -9.67 8.65
C LEU A 72 1.23 -9.40 7.98
N ILE A 73 0.52 -8.38 8.45
CA ILE A 73 -0.73 -7.92 7.82
C ILE A 73 -0.59 -6.44 7.54
N LEU A 74 -0.73 -6.08 6.27
CA LEU A 74 -0.65 -4.70 5.80
C LEU A 74 -2.05 -4.16 5.51
N LYS A 75 -2.40 -3.04 6.13
CA LYS A 75 -3.62 -2.29 5.87
C LYS A 75 -3.37 -1.29 4.74
N ILE A 76 -4.07 -1.46 3.62
CA ILE A 76 -3.97 -0.63 2.43
C ILE A 76 -5.19 0.29 2.39
N ARG A 77 -5.00 1.61 2.40
CA ARG A 77 -6.11 2.58 2.53
C ARG A 77 -5.93 3.85 1.72
N SER A 78 -7.04 4.35 1.19
CA SER A 78 -7.16 5.66 0.53
C SER A 78 -8.62 6.13 0.56
N PHE A 79 -8.85 7.41 0.28
CA PHE A 79 -10.18 7.92 -0.07
C PHE A 79 -10.58 7.55 -1.50
N ASP A 80 -9.61 7.20 -2.35
CA ASP A 80 -9.85 6.70 -3.70
C ASP A 80 -9.89 5.16 -3.69
N ALA A 81 -11.07 4.60 -3.99
CA ALA A 81 -11.27 3.16 -4.02
C ALA A 81 -10.46 2.46 -5.13
N ASP A 82 -10.26 3.12 -6.28
CA ASP A 82 -9.49 2.55 -7.40
C ASP A 82 -8.01 2.40 -7.02
N LEU A 83 -7.45 3.39 -6.32
CA LEU A 83 -6.07 3.30 -5.82
C LEU A 83 -5.90 2.13 -4.85
N VAL A 84 -6.85 1.91 -3.94
CA VAL A 84 -6.79 0.78 -3.00
C VAL A 84 -6.84 -0.54 -3.74
N GLU A 85 -7.78 -0.71 -4.68
CA GLU A 85 -7.94 -1.94 -5.43
C GLU A 85 -6.69 -2.26 -6.26
N ARG A 86 -6.16 -1.28 -7.00
CA ARG A 86 -4.97 -1.44 -7.84
C ARG A 86 -3.72 -1.73 -7.02
N THR A 87 -3.55 -1.05 -5.88
CA THR A 87 -2.43 -1.29 -4.96
C THR A 87 -2.50 -2.70 -4.39
N ALA A 88 -3.65 -3.09 -3.87
CA ALA A 88 -3.82 -4.39 -3.25
C ALA A 88 -3.64 -5.55 -4.24
N ARG A 89 -4.20 -5.42 -5.46
CA ARG A 89 -4.01 -6.42 -6.52
C ARG A 89 -2.54 -6.56 -6.90
N PHE A 90 -1.86 -5.44 -7.15
CA PHE A 90 -0.43 -5.44 -7.48
C PHE A 90 0.42 -6.10 -6.40
N LEU A 91 0.23 -5.72 -5.14
CA LEU A 91 1.00 -6.28 -4.04
C LEU A 91 0.67 -7.76 -3.80
N SER A 92 -0.59 -8.17 -3.90
CA SER A 92 -0.99 -9.58 -3.82
C SER A 92 -0.29 -10.43 -4.89
N GLU A 93 -0.30 -9.98 -6.14
CA GLU A 93 0.35 -10.69 -7.25
C GLU A 93 1.88 -10.76 -7.09
N TYR A 94 2.51 -9.67 -6.63
CA TYR A 94 3.95 -9.59 -6.43
C TYR A 94 4.43 -10.43 -5.25
N THR A 95 3.79 -10.25 -4.09
CA THR A 95 4.22 -10.82 -2.80
C THR A 95 3.69 -12.22 -2.54
N LYS A 96 2.70 -12.68 -3.33
CA LYS A 96 1.91 -13.90 -3.09
C LYS A 96 1.08 -13.87 -1.80
N GLY A 97 0.98 -12.73 -1.14
CA GLY A 97 0.05 -12.50 -0.03
C GLY A 97 -1.41 -12.52 -0.52
N LYS A 98 -2.35 -12.66 0.41
CA LYS A 98 -3.79 -12.74 0.09
C LYS A 98 -4.51 -11.48 0.51
N ILE A 99 -5.43 -11.02 -0.32
CA ILE A 99 -6.34 -9.92 0.03
C ILE A 99 -7.49 -10.49 0.85
N GLU A 100 -7.69 -9.97 2.05
CA GLU A 100 -8.80 -10.38 2.92
C GLU A 100 -9.64 -9.19 3.38
N LEU A 101 -10.92 -9.45 3.60
CA LEU A 101 -11.81 -8.54 4.32
C LEU A 101 -11.64 -8.84 5.81
N ILE A 102 -10.88 -8.01 6.52
CA ILE A 102 -10.78 -8.11 7.99
C ILE A 102 -11.88 -7.25 8.59
N GLU A 103 -12.76 -7.88 9.36
CA GLU A 103 -13.79 -7.14 10.09
C GLU A 103 -13.14 -6.18 11.11
N PRO A 104 -13.63 -4.94 11.26
CA PRO A 104 -13.00 -3.89 12.08
C PRO A 104 -12.78 -4.23 13.57
N ASN A 105 -13.34 -5.34 14.04
CA ASN A 105 -13.36 -5.74 15.45
C ASN A 105 -12.33 -6.81 15.82
N LEU A 106 -11.51 -7.31 14.88
CA LEU A 106 -10.44 -8.23 15.21
C LEU A 106 -9.24 -7.46 15.76
N ARG A 107 -9.07 -7.51 17.08
CA ARG A 107 -7.81 -7.16 17.74
C ARG A 107 -6.88 -8.38 17.62
N PHE A 108 -5.76 -8.21 16.92
CA PHE A 108 -4.63 -9.13 17.00
C PHE A 108 -3.87 -8.90 18.32
#